data_AF-A0A812N2J3-F1
#
_entry.id   AF-A0A812N2J3-F1
#
_cell.length_a   1.000
_cell.length_b   1.000
_cell.length_c   1.000
_cell.angle_alpha   90.00
_cell.angle_beta   90.00
_cell.angle_gamma   90.00
#
_symmetry.space_group_name_H-M   'P 1'
#
loop_
_entity.id
_entity.type
_entity.pdbx_description
1 polymer ?
#
loop_
_entity_poly.entity_id
_entity_poly.type
_entity_poly.pdbx_seq_one_letter_code
_entity_poly.pdbx_strand_id
1 'polypeptide(L)'
;MEGMPLPVPVATRSLLLHAAVKSEAEKLKPKLAAEGAVSVAKSMIRELVERAADIKDPKEKREALDQIVLLSESSQSLASSVAPDVEVGTPVYDGPLRYKTLEQLFDVYLDGVMEGVQQQTKAMMQAFSGGEDASGAQPSVAEMTARAEQADKAQSTLAAVFKISEGKVQKLLDKKGEKMQKDLLGGLLSGEA
;
A
#
# COMPACT_ATOMS: atom_id res chain seq x y z
N MET A 1 -26.85 -11.30 -62.58
CA MET A 1 -25.51 -11.84 -62.28
C MET A 1 -24.87 -10.89 -61.30
N GLU A 2 -24.87 -11.24 -60.02
CA GLU A 2 -24.20 -10.47 -58.98
C GLU A 2 -22.68 -10.63 -59.14
N GLY A 3 -21.97 -9.53 -59.32
CA GLY A 3 -20.53 -9.52 -59.53
C GLY A 3 -19.80 -9.87 -58.25
N MET A 4 -18.98 -10.92 -58.29
CA MET A 4 -18.08 -11.25 -57.19
C MET A 4 -17.15 -10.05 -56.91
N PRO A 5 -16.96 -9.67 -55.62
CA PRO A 5 -16.08 -8.57 -55.28
C PRO A 5 -14.65 -8.90 -55.74
N LEU A 6 -14.03 -7.96 -56.45
CA LEU A 6 -12.68 -8.12 -56.97
C LEU A 6 -11.69 -8.35 -55.81
N PRO A 7 -10.76 -9.31 -55.94
CA PRO A 7 -9.82 -9.62 -54.88
C PRO A 7 -8.90 -8.42 -54.61
N VAL A 8 -8.83 -8.01 -53.35
CA VAL A 8 -7.94 -6.93 -52.90
C VAL A 8 -6.48 -7.30 -53.26
N PRO A 9 -5.73 -6.42 -53.95
CA PRO A 9 -4.34 -6.67 -54.31
C PRO A 9 -3.48 -6.98 -53.08
N VAL A 10 -2.49 -7.86 -53.24
CA VAL A 10 -1.64 -8.34 -52.13
C VAL A 10 -0.96 -7.18 -51.39
N ALA A 11 -0.45 -6.19 -52.11
CA ALA A 11 0.17 -5.00 -51.51
C ALA A 11 -0.82 -4.20 -50.64
N THR A 12 -2.08 -4.09 -51.08
CA THR A 12 -3.14 -3.40 -50.34
C THR A 12 -3.57 -4.20 -49.11
N ARG A 13 -3.59 -5.54 -49.17
CA ARG A 13 -3.82 -6.39 -47.98
C ARG A 13 -2.72 -6.22 -46.95
N SER A 14 -1.46 -6.21 -47.37
CA SER A 14 -0.33 -6.00 -46.45
C SER A 14 -0.36 -4.61 -45.81
N LEU A 15 -0.71 -3.57 -46.57
CA LEU A 15 -0.88 -2.21 -46.05
C LEU A 15 -2.05 -2.09 -45.07
N LEU A 16 -3.20 -2.67 -45.38
CA LEU A 16 -4.37 -2.68 -44.50
C LEU A 16 -4.12 -3.50 -43.23
N LEU A 17 -3.44 -4.65 -43.35
CA LEU A 17 -3.04 -5.46 -42.21
C LEU A 17 -2.01 -4.70 -41.34
N HIS A 18 -1.03 -4.04 -41.96
CA HIS A 18 -0.05 -3.23 -41.24
C HIS A 18 -0.69 -2.03 -40.55
N ALA A 19 -1.66 -1.36 -41.18
CA ALA A 19 -2.42 -0.26 -40.59
C ALA A 19 -3.32 -0.73 -39.44
N ALA A 20 -3.98 -1.89 -39.58
CA ALA A 20 -4.80 -2.49 -38.53
C ALA A 20 -3.93 -2.95 -37.34
N VAL A 21 -2.81 -3.62 -37.61
CA VAL A 21 -1.85 -4.05 -36.58
C VAL A 21 -1.22 -2.84 -35.89
N LYS A 22 -0.88 -1.76 -36.61
CA LYS A 22 -0.36 -0.53 -36.02
C LYS A 22 -1.42 0.19 -35.18
N SER A 23 -2.67 0.26 -35.65
CA SER A 23 -3.80 0.87 -34.93
C SER A 23 -4.17 0.10 -33.65
N GLU A 24 -4.06 -1.23 -33.65
CA GLU A 24 -4.25 -2.04 -32.45
C GLU A 24 -3.02 -2.05 -31.53
N ALA A 25 -1.80 -2.02 -32.10
CA ALA A 25 -0.56 -1.96 -31.32
C ALA A 25 -0.35 -0.60 -30.62
N GLU A 26 -0.82 0.51 -31.19
CA GLU A 26 -0.80 1.83 -30.55
C GLU A 26 -1.70 1.88 -29.31
N LYS A 27 -2.78 1.08 -29.25
CA LYS A 27 -3.64 0.93 -28.07
C LYS A 27 -3.04 0.06 -26.96
N LEU A 28 -2.02 -0.74 -27.27
CA LEU A 28 -1.47 -1.78 -26.38
C LEU A 28 -0.15 -1.41 -25.69
N LYS A 29 0.67 -0.51 -26.25
CA LYS A 29 2.03 -0.25 -25.71
C LYS A 29 2.08 0.32 -24.29
N PRO A 30 1.27 1.35 -23.92
CA PRO A 30 1.29 1.90 -22.56
C PRO A 30 0.64 0.96 -21.54
N LYS A 31 -0.47 0.32 -21.92
CA LYS A 31 -1.18 -0.66 -21.10
C LYS A 31 -0.29 -1.83 -20.70
N LEU A 32 0.42 -2.44 -21.67
CA LEU A 32 1.33 -3.55 -21.41
C LEU A 32 2.52 -3.14 -20.52
N ALA A 33 3.02 -1.91 -20.65
CA ALA A 33 4.10 -1.41 -19.79
C ALA A 33 3.62 -1.19 -18.35
N ALA A 34 2.41 -0.64 -18.17
CA ALA A 34 1.81 -0.45 -16.86
C ALA A 34 1.43 -1.79 -16.19
N GLU A 35 0.86 -2.73 -16.94
CA GLU A 35 0.63 -4.12 -16.49
C GLU A 35 1.95 -4.83 -16.13
N GLY A 36 3.01 -4.60 -16.90
CA GLY A 36 4.35 -5.12 -16.62
C GLY A 36 4.92 -4.60 -15.30
N ALA A 37 4.78 -3.30 -15.03
CA ALA A 37 5.22 -2.70 -13.75
C ALA A 37 4.49 -3.34 -12.55
N VAL A 38 3.18 -3.53 -12.65
CA VAL A 38 2.39 -4.21 -11.62
C VAL A 38 2.78 -5.69 -11.49
N SER A 39 3.05 -6.39 -12.60
CA SER A 39 3.46 -7.79 -12.58
C SER A 39 4.82 -7.99 -11.90
N VAL A 40 5.79 -7.11 -12.16
CA VAL A 40 7.10 -7.13 -11.49
C VAL A 40 6.92 -6.84 -10.00
N ALA A 41 6.13 -5.81 -9.66
CA ALA A 41 5.83 -5.48 -8.28
C ALA A 41 5.17 -6.64 -7.53
N LYS A 42 4.24 -7.38 -8.14
CA LYS A 42 3.65 -8.59 -7.55
C LYS A 42 4.71 -9.66 -7.21
N SER A 43 5.63 -9.92 -8.13
CA SER A 43 6.69 -10.92 -7.92
C SER A 43 7.62 -10.52 -6.77
N MET A 44 8.00 -9.24 -6.73
CA MET A 44 8.84 -8.69 -5.64
C MET A 44 8.09 -8.66 -4.30
N ILE A 45 6.82 -8.25 -4.29
CA ILE A 45 5.97 -8.27 -3.09
C ILE A 45 5.86 -9.69 -2.55
N ARG A 46 5.68 -10.69 -3.41
CA ARG A 46 5.66 -12.09 -2.97
C ARG A 46 6.92 -12.45 -2.20
N GLU A 47 8.10 -12.19 -2.77
CA GLU A 47 9.37 -12.47 -2.10
C GLU A 47 9.54 -11.68 -0.79
N LEU A 48 9.21 -10.40 -0.80
CA LEU A 48 9.35 -9.53 0.38
C LEU A 48 8.42 -9.97 1.52
N VAL A 49 7.19 -10.38 1.20
CA VAL A 49 6.24 -10.88 2.20
C VAL A 49 6.71 -12.21 2.78
N GLU A 50 7.22 -13.12 1.95
CA GLU A 50 7.81 -14.38 2.40
C GLU A 50 9.01 -14.12 3.33
N ARG A 51 9.92 -13.20 2.98
CA ARG A 51 11.04 -12.81 3.84
C ARG A 51 10.58 -12.13 5.13
N ALA A 52 9.62 -11.22 5.06
CA ALA A 52 9.07 -10.54 6.23
C ALA A 52 8.43 -11.53 7.22
N ALA A 53 7.86 -12.64 6.72
CA ALA A 53 7.33 -13.71 7.56
C ALA A 53 8.40 -14.37 8.44
N ASP A 54 9.62 -14.50 7.92
CA ASP A 54 10.73 -15.18 8.60
C ASP A 54 11.48 -14.27 9.59
N ILE A 55 11.29 -12.94 9.52
CA ILE A 55 11.90 -12.00 10.46
C ILE A 55 11.34 -12.23 11.86
N LYS A 56 12.20 -12.33 12.87
CA LYS A 56 11.79 -12.54 14.27
C LYS A 56 11.61 -11.23 15.02
N ASP A 57 12.47 -10.26 14.77
CA ASP A 57 12.41 -8.96 15.42
C ASP A 57 11.20 -8.15 14.93
N PRO A 58 10.30 -7.69 15.82
CA PRO A 58 9.10 -6.96 15.42
C PRO A 58 9.40 -5.64 14.69
N LYS A 59 10.49 -4.95 15.03
CA LYS A 59 10.85 -3.67 14.44
C LYS A 59 11.41 -3.86 13.04
N GLU A 60 12.36 -4.78 12.86
CA GLU A 60 12.88 -5.14 11.53
C GLU A 60 11.75 -5.68 10.63
N LYS A 61 10.82 -6.46 11.20
CA LYS A 61 9.64 -6.94 10.49
C LYS A 61 8.76 -5.79 10.04
N ARG A 62 8.50 -4.82 10.92
CA ARG A 62 7.73 -3.62 10.60
C ARG A 62 8.38 -2.81 9.47
N GLU A 63 9.68 -2.58 9.54
CA GLU A 63 10.44 -1.89 8.49
C GLU A 63 10.35 -2.62 7.14
N ALA A 64 10.43 -3.95 7.14
CA ALA A 64 10.23 -4.75 5.93
C ALA A 64 8.80 -4.61 5.36
N LEU A 65 7.79 -4.51 6.22
CA LEU A 65 6.40 -4.27 5.80
C LEU A 65 6.20 -2.85 5.25
N ASP A 66 6.89 -1.84 5.78
CA ASP A 66 6.88 -0.49 5.22
C ASP A 66 7.51 -0.46 3.81
N GLN A 67 8.55 -1.26 3.54
CA GLN A 67 9.10 -1.38 2.18
C GLN A 67 8.09 -2.00 1.19
N ILE A 68 7.24 -2.93 1.64
CA ILE A 68 6.18 -3.51 0.81
C ILE A 68 5.13 -2.45 0.45
N VAL A 69 4.76 -1.59 1.40
CA VAL A 69 3.89 -0.44 1.14
C VAL A 69 4.50 0.49 0.09
N LEU A 70 5.75 0.92 0.31
CA LEU A 70 6.45 1.82 -0.61
C LEU A 70 6.53 1.26 -2.03
N LEU A 71 6.85 -0.02 -2.18
CA LEU A 71 6.88 -0.70 -3.47
C LEU A 71 5.50 -0.74 -4.14
N SER A 72 4.46 -1.06 -3.38
CA SER A 72 3.08 -1.07 -3.88
C SER A 72 2.67 0.30 -4.40
N GLU A 73 2.86 1.36 -3.60
CA GLU A 73 2.51 2.73 -4.00
C GLU A 73 3.34 3.22 -5.19
N SER A 74 4.65 2.95 -5.19
CA SER A 74 5.54 3.33 -6.29
C SER A 74 5.17 2.64 -7.59
N SER A 75 4.78 1.36 -7.53
CA SER A 75 4.35 0.62 -8.71
C SER A 75 3.03 1.14 -9.29
N GLN A 76 2.08 1.52 -8.43
CA GLN A 76 0.82 2.11 -8.85
C GLN A 76 1.04 3.50 -9.46
N SER A 77 1.86 4.33 -8.82
CA SER A 77 2.23 5.65 -9.35
C SER A 77 2.94 5.53 -10.71
N LEU A 78 3.86 4.57 -10.86
CA LEU A 78 4.53 4.30 -12.13
C LEU A 78 3.54 3.81 -13.19
N ALA A 79 2.64 2.89 -12.84
CA ALA A 79 1.61 2.40 -13.77
C ALA A 79 0.70 3.54 -14.25
N SER A 80 0.22 4.40 -13.35
CA SER A 80 -0.58 5.58 -13.68
C SER A 80 0.21 6.62 -14.48
N SER A 81 1.51 6.78 -14.25
CA SER A 81 2.36 7.69 -15.04
C SER A 81 2.58 7.20 -16.47
N VAL A 82 2.68 5.89 -16.67
CA VAL A 82 2.96 5.28 -17.97
C VAL A 82 1.68 5.13 -18.79
N ALA A 83 0.53 4.89 -18.14
CA ALA A 83 -0.76 4.73 -18.77
C ALA A 83 -1.88 5.36 -17.92
N PRO A 84 -2.06 6.70 -17.93
CA PRO A 84 -2.99 7.40 -17.06
C PRO A 84 -4.46 7.06 -17.32
N ASP A 85 -4.81 6.74 -18.58
CA ASP A 85 -6.18 6.42 -19.00
C ASP A 85 -6.49 4.91 -18.90
N VAL A 86 -5.61 4.12 -18.29
CA VAL A 86 -5.75 2.66 -18.19
C VAL A 86 -5.91 2.26 -16.75
N GLU A 87 -7.03 1.60 -16.44
CA GLU A 87 -7.18 0.90 -15.17
C GLU A 87 -6.26 -0.32 -15.15
N VAL A 88 -5.22 -0.24 -14.32
CA VAL A 88 -4.33 -1.36 -14.03
C VAL A 88 -4.65 -1.86 -12.63
N GLY A 89 -4.70 -3.18 -12.47
CA GLY A 89 -4.95 -3.79 -11.16
C GLY A 89 -3.88 -3.41 -10.13
N THR A 90 -4.21 -3.53 -8.85
CA THR A 90 -3.24 -3.32 -7.77
C THR A 90 -2.33 -4.55 -7.60
N PRO A 91 -1.09 -4.35 -7.16
CA PRO A 91 -0.23 -5.47 -6.80
C PRO A 91 -0.74 -6.08 -5.49
N VAL A 92 -0.96 -7.39 -5.51
CA VAL A 92 -1.49 -8.14 -4.36
C VAL A 92 -0.65 -9.38 -4.16
N TYR A 93 -0.57 -9.85 -2.92
CA TYR A 93 0.09 -11.09 -2.59
C TYR A 93 -0.68 -12.31 -3.14
N ASP A 94 0.03 -13.21 -3.79
CA ASP A 94 -0.46 -14.45 -4.40
C ASP A 94 0.45 -15.66 -4.10
N GLY A 95 1.32 -15.55 -3.10
CA GLY A 95 2.23 -16.63 -2.68
C GLY A 95 1.57 -17.67 -1.75
N PRO A 96 2.38 -18.62 -1.24
CA PRO A 96 1.90 -19.80 -0.52
C PRO A 96 1.52 -19.55 0.95
N LEU A 97 1.84 -18.38 1.51
CA LEU A 97 1.52 -18.08 2.90
C LEU A 97 0.02 -18.08 3.12
N ARG A 98 -0.40 -18.70 4.22
CA ARG A 98 -1.81 -18.77 4.59
C ARG A 98 -2.31 -17.40 4.98
N TYR A 99 -3.58 -17.14 4.72
CA TYR A 99 -4.25 -15.90 5.09
C TYR A 99 -4.05 -15.53 6.58
N LYS A 100 -4.09 -16.51 7.49
CA LYS A 100 -3.83 -16.28 8.93
C LYS A 100 -2.42 -15.71 9.21
N THR A 101 -1.42 -16.12 8.44
CA THR A 101 -0.06 -15.59 8.57
C THR A 101 0.01 -14.14 8.08
N LEU A 102 -0.68 -13.82 6.98
CA LEU A 102 -0.78 -12.45 6.47
C LEU A 102 -1.50 -11.53 7.47
N GLU A 103 -2.58 -12.02 8.10
CA GLU A 103 -3.25 -11.29 9.19
C GLU A 103 -2.32 -11.04 10.37
N GLN A 104 -1.47 -12.00 10.75
CA GLN A 104 -0.49 -11.82 11.82
C GLN A 104 0.58 -10.79 11.46
N LEU A 105 1.06 -10.79 10.23
CA LEU A 105 2.00 -9.76 9.75
C LEU A 105 1.36 -8.38 9.78
N PHE A 106 0.10 -8.28 9.37
CA PHE A 106 -0.66 -7.03 9.47
C PHE A 106 -0.92 -6.60 10.91
N ASP A 107 -1.18 -7.54 11.83
CA ASP A 107 -1.35 -7.21 13.25
C ASP A 107 -0.08 -6.63 13.87
N VAL A 108 1.10 -7.16 13.49
CA VAL A 108 2.42 -6.61 13.87
C VAL A 108 2.65 -5.24 13.25
N TYR A 109 2.23 -5.05 12.00
CA TYR A 109 2.25 -3.73 11.37
C TYR A 109 1.45 -2.74 12.22
N LEU A 110 0.20 -3.05 12.56
CA LEU A 110 -0.65 -2.15 13.33
C LEU A 110 -0.08 -1.83 14.72
N ASP A 111 0.63 -2.74 15.37
CA ASP A 111 1.33 -2.44 16.64
C ASP A 111 2.29 -1.25 16.47
N GLY A 112 3.10 -1.23 15.41
CA GLY A 112 4.01 -0.11 15.13
C GLY A 112 3.29 1.21 14.81
N VAL A 113 2.13 1.18 14.16
CA VAL A 113 1.31 2.39 13.93
C VAL A 113 0.83 2.94 15.28
N MET A 114 0.33 2.07 16.15
CA MET A 114 -0.22 2.45 17.45
C MET A 114 0.85 2.95 18.41
N GLU A 115 2.06 2.40 18.37
CA GLU A 115 3.22 2.95 19.09
C GLU A 115 3.51 4.40 18.67
N GLY A 116 3.46 4.69 17.37
CA GLY A 116 3.61 6.05 16.85
C GLY A 116 2.52 7.00 17.35
N VAL A 117 1.25 6.58 17.32
CA VAL A 117 0.11 7.34 17.85
C VAL A 117 0.26 7.59 19.35
N GLN A 118 0.66 6.57 20.12
CA GLN A 118 0.87 6.69 21.55
C GLN A 118 2.00 7.67 21.89
N GLN A 119 3.11 7.63 21.17
CA GLN A 119 4.22 8.57 21.34
C GLN A 119 3.79 10.01 21.04
N GLN A 120 3.05 10.24 19.96
CA GLN A 120 2.51 11.56 19.63
C GLN A 120 1.53 12.06 20.69
N THR A 121 0.65 11.19 21.18
CA THR A 121 -0.33 11.53 22.23
C THR A 121 0.37 11.91 23.54
N LYS A 122 1.42 11.18 23.93
CA LYS A 122 2.23 11.51 25.12
C LYS A 122 2.96 12.85 24.96
N ALA A 123 3.60 13.09 23.82
CA ALA A 123 4.29 14.35 23.55
C ALA A 123 3.33 15.55 23.58
N MET A 124 2.12 15.37 23.04
CA MET A 124 1.06 16.39 23.10
C MET A 124 0.63 16.66 24.56
N MET A 125 0.36 15.61 25.35
CA MET A 125 -0.02 15.77 26.76
C MET A 125 1.06 16.46 27.60
N GLN A 126 2.34 16.12 27.40
CA GLN A 126 3.47 16.77 28.08
C GLN A 126 3.59 18.25 27.74
N ALA A 127 3.29 18.62 26.49
CA ALA A 127 3.25 20.02 26.09
C ALA A 127 2.09 20.81 26.73
N PHE A 128 0.92 20.16 26.94
CA PHE A 128 -0.20 20.78 27.65
C PHE A 128 0.01 20.86 29.17
N SER A 129 0.78 19.95 29.77
CA SER A 129 1.05 19.93 31.22
C SER A 129 2.14 20.90 31.68
N GLY A 130 2.71 21.72 30.78
CA GLY A 130 3.59 22.83 31.15
C GLY A 130 5.04 22.47 31.48
N GLY A 131 5.60 21.42 30.87
CA GLY A 131 7.03 21.11 31.03
C GLY A 131 7.92 22.22 30.46
N GLU A 132 8.77 22.83 31.31
CA GLU A 132 9.63 23.98 31.00
C GLU A 132 10.74 23.74 29.94
N ASP A 133 10.81 22.55 29.34
CA ASP A 133 11.80 22.19 28.30
C ASP A 133 11.20 22.12 26.87
N ALA A 134 10.02 22.69 26.63
CA ALA A 134 9.41 22.80 25.29
C ALA A 134 10.11 23.85 24.37
N SER A 135 11.43 23.75 24.25
CA SER A 135 12.23 24.45 23.23
C SER A 135 12.36 23.65 21.93
N GLY A 136 11.78 22.44 21.86
CA GLY A 136 11.67 21.66 20.64
C GLY A 136 10.41 22.04 19.87
N ALA A 137 10.57 22.48 18.61
CA ALA A 137 9.49 22.83 17.70
C ALA A 137 8.36 21.79 17.75
N GLN A 138 7.19 22.18 18.26
CA GLN A 138 6.00 21.34 18.15
C GLN A 138 5.69 21.14 16.67
N PRO A 139 5.42 19.90 16.21
CA PRO A 139 4.92 19.70 14.86
C PRO A 139 3.63 20.50 14.70
N SER A 140 3.49 21.19 13.58
CA SER A 140 2.27 21.94 13.29
C SER A 140 1.07 20.98 13.18
N VAL A 141 -0.14 21.49 13.40
CA VAL A 141 -1.37 20.70 13.19
C VAL A 141 -1.42 20.12 11.78
N ALA A 142 -0.95 20.87 10.78
CA ALA A 142 -0.86 20.41 9.39
C ALA A 142 0.09 19.21 9.22
N GLU A 143 1.25 19.22 9.86
CA GLU A 143 2.20 18.10 9.83
C GLU A 143 1.64 16.87 10.55
N MET A 144 0.88 17.07 11.64
CA MET A 144 0.21 15.97 12.34
C MET A 144 -0.89 15.34 11.48
N THR A 145 -1.74 16.15 10.85
CA THR A 145 -2.78 15.66 9.92
C THR A 145 -2.16 14.92 8.73
N ALA A 146 -1.12 15.48 8.10
CA ALA A 146 -0.46 14.84 6.96
C ALA A 146 0.17 13.48 7.34
N ARG A 147 0.74 13.37 8.55
CA ARG A 147 1.27 12.09 9.06
C ARG A 147 0.17 11.07 9.32
N ALA A 148 -0.97 11.48 9.87
CA ALA A 148 -2.10 10.59 10.11
C ALA A 148 -2.66 10.06 8.78
N GLU A 149 -2.88 10.94 7.80
CA GLU A 149 -3.34 10.55 6.46
C GLU A 149 -2.35 9.60 5.77
N GLN A 150 -1.05 9.85 5.91
CA GLN A 150 -0.02 8.97 5.37
C GLN A 150 -0.03 7.59 6.04
N ALA A 151 -0.23 7.52 7.36
CA ALA A 151 -0.32 6.27 8.10
C ALA A 151 -1.58 5.47 7.70
N ASP A 152 -2.73 6.13 7.58
CA ASP A 152 -3.99 5.53 7.15
C ASP A 152 -3.90 4.98 5.73
N LYS A 153 -3.26 5.73 4.82
CA LYS A 153 -2.98 5.29 3.46
C LYS A 153 -2.05 4.08 3.45
N ALA A 154 -0.94 4.13 4.18
CA ALA A 154 0.03 3.04 4.23
C ALA A 154 -0.60 1.74 4.78
N GLN A 155 -1.42 1.86 5.82
CA GLN A 155 -2.22 0.76 6.37
C GLN A 155 -3.18 0.18 5.33
N SER A 156 -3.95 1.03 4.65
CA SER A 156 -4.92 0.62 3.64
C SER A 156 -4.22 -0.08 2.46
N THR A 157 -3.07 0.45 2.04
CA THR A 157 -2.22 -0.17 1.02
C THR A 157 -1.79 -1.57 1.44
N LEU A 158 -1.25 -1.74 2.66
CA LEU A 158 -0.79 -3.06 3.12
C LEU A 158 -1.95 -4.06 3.27
N ALA A 159 -3.09 -3.61 3.79
CA ALA A 159 -4.30 -4.43 3.88
C ALA A 159 -4.76 -4.92 2.49
N ALA A 160 -4.75 -4.03 1.49
CA ALA A 160 -5.08 -4.37 0.11
C ALA A 160 -4.08 -5.38 -0.48
N VAL A 161 -2.77 -5.19 -0.25
CA VAL A 161 -1.74 -6.14 -0.68
C VAL A 161 -2.01 -7.54 -0.10
N PHE A 162 -2.42 -7.62 1.17
CA PHE A 162 -2.74 -8.89 1.85
C PHE A 162 -4.16 -9.39 1.65
N LYS A 163 -4.99 -8.63 0.93
CA LYS A 163 -6.43 -8.92 0.73
C LYS A 163 -7.19 -9.06 2.05
N ILE A 164 -6.80 -8.29 3.07
CA ILE A 164 -7.51 -8.23 4.35
C ILE A 164 -8.73 -7.34 4.17
N SER A 165 -9.91 -7.84 4.53
CA SER A 165 -11.15 -7.09 4.38
C SER A 165 -11.20 -5.88 5.32
N GLU A 166 -11.85 -4.80 4.89
CA GLU A 166 -12.03 -3.58 5.70
C GLU A 166 -12.65 -3.89 7.07
N GLY A 167 -13.68 -4.75 7.11
CA GLY A 167 -14.30 -5.17 8.36
C GLY A 167 -13.35 -5.92 9.30
N LYS A 168 -12.30 -6.57 8.78
CA LYS A 168 -11.26 -7.18 9.60
C LYS A 168 -10.21 -6.16 10.05
N VAL A 169 -9.83 -5.23 9.18
CA VAL A 169 -8.95 -4.10 9.51
C VAL A 169 -9.55 -3.31 10.67
N GLN A 170 -10.82 -2.93 10.58
CA GLN A 170 -11.51 -2.18 11.64
C GLN A 170 -11.49 -2.93 12.98
N LYS A 171 -11.81 -4.23 12.98
CA LYS A 171 -11.76 -5.04 14.21
C LYS A 171 -10.38 -5.09 14.86
N LEU A 172 -9.32 -5.13 14.05
CA LEU A 172 -7.95 -5.12 14.57
C LEU A 172 -7.61 -3.74 15.16
N LEU A 173 -7.94 -2.66 14.44
CA LEU A 173 -7.78 -1.29 14.95
C LEU A 173 -8.53 -1.07 16.26
N ASP A 174 -9.82 -1.44 16.34
CA ASP A 174 -10.64 -1.29 17.55
C ASP A 174 -9.99 -2.01 18.73
N LYS A 175 -9.54 -3.26 18.52
CA LYS A 175 -8.86 -4.06 19.54
C LYS A 175 -7.57 -3.39 20.03
N LYS A 176 -6.78 -2.80 19.14
CA LYS A 176 -5.55 -2.09 19.52
C LYS A 176 -5.87 -0.77 20.21
N GLY A 177 -6.89 -0.04 19.76
CA GLY A 177 -7.37 1.19 20.37
C GLY A 177 -7.85 0.99 21.81
N GLU A 178 -8.66 -0.04 22.06
CA GLU A 178 -9.10 -0.42 23.40
C GLU A 178 -7.91 -0.77 24.31
N LYS A 179 -6.92 -1.50 23.79
CA LYS A 179 -5.70 -1.84 24.53
C LYS A 179 -4.91 -0.58 24.89
N MET A 180 -4.65 0.29 23.91
CA MET A 180 -3.93 1.55 24.12
C MET A 180 -4.65 2.44 25.14
N GLN A 181 -5.98 2.55 25.07
CA GLN A 181 -6.77 3.33 26.02
C GLN A 181 -6.64 2.77 27.44
N LYS A 182 -6.69 1.44 27.61
CA LYS A 182 -6.45 0.78 28.90
C LYS A 182 -5.04 1.03 29.42
N ASP A 183 -4.02 0.94 28.58
CA ASP A 183 -2.63 1.16 28.96
C ASP A 183 -2.38 2.63 29.37
N LEU A 184 -2.99 3.60 28.67
CA LEU A 184 -2.93 5.02 29.03
C LEU A 184 -3.65 5.33 30.35
N LEU A 185 -4.86 4.80 30.56
CA LEU A 185 -5.62 4.98 31.79
C LEU A 185 -4.94 4.27 32.97
N GLY A 186 -4.38 3.07 32.75
CA GLY A 186 -3.62 2.33 33.75
C GLY A 186 -2.36 3.07 34.18
N GLY A 187 -1.60 3.65 33.24
CA GLY A 187 -0.41 4.44 33.53
C GLY A 187 -0.70 5.75 34.26
N LEU A 188 -1.83 6.40 33.98
CA LEU A 188 -2.28 7.59 34.71
C LEU A 188 -2.69 7.28 36.16
N LEU A 189 -3.24 6.10 36.41
CA LEU A 189 -3.66 5.65 37.74
C LEU A 189 -2.50 5.08 38.58
N SER A 190 -1.43 4.62 37.95
CA SER A 190 -0.24 4.10 38.64
C SER A 190 0.76 5.17 39.09
N GLY A 191 0.57 6.43 38.70
CA GLY A 191 1.35 7.57 39.23
C GLY A 191 2.84 7.56 38.90
N GLU A 192 3.27 6.93 37.80
CA GLU A 192 4.62 7.10 37.27
C GLU A 192 4.65 8.39 36.43
N ALA A 193 4.93 9.51 37.11
CA ALA A 193 5.36 10.78 36.54
C ALA A 193 6.85 10.99 36.84
#